data_AF-A0A183HLV3-F1
#
_entry.id   AF-A0A183HLV3-F1
#
_cell.length_a   1.000
_cell.length_b   1.000
_cell.length_c   1.000
_cell.angle_alpha   90.00
_cell.angle_beta   90.00
_cell.angle_gamma   90.00
#
_symmetry.space_group_name_H-M   'P 1'
#
loop_
_entity.id
_entity.type
_entity.pdbx_description
1 polymer ?
#
loop_
_entity_poly.entity_id
_entity_poly.type
_entity_poly.pdbx_seq_one_letter_code
_entity_poly.pdbx_strand_id
1 'polypeptide(L)'
;MCLKVQKIEGNARRCYDEAMNSLKFDGLNRDERQHPMLLILNELLRIGNAPAERQRILALGRQPQQNVRTVIGSNAIDWLTEHTYSVTVDSRTANQLVAEKFNDIYRVCNLACTSRYICCQTTLLEIFPRLSSFGKTQTGASNEANVFNVDIASMFNHALNLTAKHSPAFFTLGLLVLDRPTELLPKLPRVFAVIQMQLQTATYKLVLFIIYSDYLYFIDMRSLSSFTFNNAKIKHIAE
;
A
#
# COMPACT_ATOMS: atom_id res chain seq x y z
N MET A 1 8.03 15.29 -2.50
CA MET A 1 7.13 15.43 -1.32
C MET A 1 7.84 15.82 -0.01
N CYS A 2 9.16 16.12 0.00
CA CYS A 2 9.89 16.53 1.20
C CYS A 2 9.49 17.89 1.83
N LEU A 3 8.71 18.72 1.12
CA LEU A 3 8.16 19.98 1.68
C LEU A 3 6.99 19.76 2.67
N LYS A 4 6.43 18.54 2.76
CA LYS A 4 5.31 18.25 3.69
C LYS A 4 5.76 17.98 5.14
N VAL A 5 6.99 17.52 5.36
CA VAL A 5 7.44 17.08 6.69
C VAL A 5 7.72 18.27 7.63
N GLN A 6 8.35 19.35 7.11
CA GLN A 6 8.67 20.54 7.91
C GLN A 6 7.45 21.35 8.38
N LYS A 7 6.29 21.23 7.72
CA LYS A 7 5.08 22.00 8.08
C LYS A 7 4.24 21.32 9.17
N ILE A 8 4.43 20.01 9.39
CA ILE A 8 3.60 19.22 10.31
C ILE A 8 4.21 19.15 11.71
N GLU A 9 5.55 19.18 11.85
CA GLU A 9 6.20 19.16 13.17
C GLU A 9 5.82 20.35 14.07
N GLY A 10 5.55 21.52 13.48
CA GLY A 10 5.11 22.71 14.21
C GLY A 10 3.59 22.91 14.32
N ASN A 11 2.78 22.04 13.70
CA ASN A 11 1.32 22.29 13.60
C ASN A 11 0.44 21.03 13.56
N ALA A 12 0.87 19.94 14.21
CA ALA A 12 0.15 18.66 14.23
C ALA A 12 -1.33 18.82 14.61
N ARG A 13 -1.64 19.72 15.56
CA ARG A 13 -3.01 20.00 16.00
C ARG A 13 -3.88 20.56 14.88
N ARG A 14 -3.39 21.56 14.14
CA ARG A 14 -4.11 22.12 13.00
C ARG A 14 -4.31 21.08 11.90
N CYS A 15 -3.32 20.22 11.64
CA CYS A 15 -3.46 19.12 10.69
C CYS A 15 -4.58 18.17 11.12
N TYR A 16 -4.65 17.81 12.40
CA TYR A 16 -5.74 17.00 12.93
C TYR A 16 -7.11 17.69 12.76
N ASP A 17 -7.21 18.96 13.15
CA ASP A 17 -8.46 19.71 13.04
C ASP A 17 -8.90 19.87 11.56
N GLU A 18 -7.96 20.06 10.62
CA GLU A 18 -8.20 20.09 9.17
C GLU A 18 -8.68 18.74 8.64
N ALA A 19 -8.08 17.64 9.10
CA ALA A 19 -8.53 16.29 8.76
C ALA A 19 -9.99 16.08 9.20
N MET A 20 -10.33 16.46 10.44
CA MET A 20 -11.69 16.32 10.96
C MET A 20 -12.69 17.25 10.27
N ASN A 21 -12.26 18.46 9.87
CA ASN A 21 -13.11 19.39 9.13
C ASN A 21 -13.36 18.93 7.69
N SER A 22 -12.47 18.15 7.09
CA SER A 22 -12.68 17.55 5.75
C SER A 22 -13.95 16.70 5.70
N LEU A 23 -14.33 16.06 6.81
CA LEU A 23 -15.57 15.28 6.92
C LEU A 23 -16.85 16.13 6.93
N LYS A 24 -16.75 17.43 7.20
CA LYS A 24 -17.89 18.35 7.34
C LYS A 24 -18.18 19.14 6.05
N PHE A 25 -17.41 18.94 4.99
CA PHE A 25 -17.59 19.69 3.76
C PHE A 25 -18.81 19.18 2.98
N ASP A 26 -19.89 19.96 2.92
CA ASP A 26 -21.16 19.49 2.34
C ASP A 26 -21.16 19.38 0.81
N GLY A 27 -20.19 20.00 0.13
CA GLY A 27 -20.08 19.97 -1.33
C GLY A 27 -19.45 18.70 -1.91
N LEU A 28 -19.08 17.71 -1.08
CA LEU A 28 -18.45 16.46 -1.52
C LEU A 28 -19.19 15.25 -0.98
N ASN A 29 -19.12 14.15 -1.73
CA ASN A 29 -19.66 12.88 -1.27
C ASN A 29 -18.83 12.31 -0.09
N ARG A 30 -19.36 11.28 0.59
CA ARG A 30 -18.69 10.70 1.76
C ARG A 30 -17.28 10.20 1.46
N ASP A 31 -17.08 9.47 0.37
CA ASP A 31 -15.79 8.86 0.04
C ASP A 31 -14.76 9.94 -0.39
N GLU A 32 -15.22 10.99 -1.10
CA GLU A 32 -14.42 12.16 -1.48
C GLU A 32 -13.94 12.98 -0.27
N ARG A 33 -14.74 13.06 0.80
CA ARG A 33 -14.34 13.68 2.06
C ARG A 33 -13.37 12.83 2.86
N GLN A 34 -13.53 11.51 2.81
CA GLN A 34 -12.70 10.58 3.58
C GLN A 34 -11.27 10.54 3.05
N HIS A 35 -11.06 10.64 1.74
CA HIS A 35 -9.73 10.54 1.16
C HIS A 35 -8.73 11.60 1.70
N PRO A 36 -9.00 12.92 1.63
CA PRO A 36 -8.09 13.93 2.16
C PRO A 36 -7.88 13.81 3.67
N MET A 37 -8.94 13.49 4.43
CA MET A 37 -8.83 13.18 5.87
C MET A 37 -7.83 12.05 6.11
N LEU A 38 -7.97 10.92 5.41
CA LEU A 38 -7.09 9.77 5.56
C LEU A 38 -5.63 10.12 5.20
N LEU A 39 -5.40 10.93 4.17
CA LEU A 39 -4.05 11.35 3.80
C LEU A 39 -3.36 12.15 4.91
N ILE A 40 -4.09 13.06 5.58
CA ILE A 40 -3.55 13.86 6.68
C ILE A 40 -3.30 12.97 7.91
N LEU A 41 -4.25 12.09 8.25
CA LEU A 41 -4.10 11.16 9.37
C LEU A 41 -2.97 10.14 9.13
N ASN A 42 -2.80 9.67 7.89
CA ASN A 42 -1.71 8.78 7.49
C ASN A 42 -0.37 9.42 7.81
N GLU A 43 -0.20 10.69 7.48
CA GLU A 43 1.03 11.43 7.72
C GLU A 43 1.26 11.69 9.22
N LEU A 44 0.23 12.09 9.97
CA LEU A 44 0.30 12.27 11.43
C LEU A 44 0.73 10.97 12.13
N LEU A 45 0.14 9.84 11.75
CA LEU A 45 0.50 8.53 12.29
C LEU A 45 1.90 8.10 11.85
N ARG A 46 2.33 8.46 10.64
CA ARG A 46 3.66 8.15 10.12
C ARG A 46 4.77 8.79 10.96
N ILE A 47 4.61 10.07 11.29
CA ILE A 47 5.60 10.81 12.10
C ILE A 47 5.39 10.62 13.62
N GLY A 48 4.16 10.31 14.04
CA GLY A 48 3.80 10.05 15.43
C GLY A 48 4.07 8.62 15.89
N ASN A 49 4.28 7.68 14.96
CA ASN A 49 4.64 6.30 15.27
C ASN A 49 5.84 5.84 14.41
N ALA A 50 6.97 6.52 14.59
CA ALA A 50 8.20 6.24 13.86
C ALA A 50 8.69 4.78 13.98
N PRO A 51 8.60 4.08 15.14
CA PRO A 51 8.97 2.66 15.22
C PRO A 51 8.16 1.77 14.28
N ALA A 52 6.84 1.96 14.20
CA ALA A 52 5.98 1.20 13.30
C ALA A 52 6.28 1.52 11.83
N GLU A 53 6.54 2.80 11.50
CA GLU A 53 6.90 3.18 10.14
C GLU A 53 8.24 2.56 9.71
N ARG A 54 9.23 2.50 10.62
CA ARG A 54 10.50 1.79 10.36
C ARG A 54 10.26 0.32 10.02
N GLN A 55 9.45 -0.38 10.81
CA GLN A 55 9.12 -1.79 10.54
C GLN A 55 8.43 -1.97 9.19
N ARG A 56 7.52 -1.05 8.83
CA ARG A 56 6.84 -1.08 7.53
C ARG A 56 7.82 -0.87 6.36
N ILE A 57 8.76 0.08 6.47
CA ILE A 57 9.79 0.34 5.46
C ILE A 57 10.69 -0.90 5.27
N LEU A 58 11.12 -1.51 6.38
CA LEU A 58 11.92 -2.74 6.36
C LEU A 58 11.17 -3.90 5.70
N ALA A 59 9.88 -4.10 6.04
CA ALA A 59 9.05 -5.14 5.45
C ALA A 59 8.83 -4.98 3.94
N LEU A 60 8.91 -3.74 3.43
CA LEU A 60 8.87 -3.43 2.00
C LEU A 60 10.22 -3.65 1.30
N GLY A 61 11.24 -4.12 2.02
CA GLY A 61 12.60 -4.30 1.48
C GLY A 61 13.30 -2.99 1.16
N ARG A 62 12.84 -1.87 1.74
CA ARG A 62 13.36 -0.53 1.46
C ARG A 62 14.37 -0.16 2.54
N GLN A 63 15.50 0.42 2.13
CA GLN A 63 16.43 1.03 3.06
C GLN A 63 15.98 2.48 3.32
N PRO A 64 16.02 2.99 4.56
CA PRO A 64 15.83 4.41 4.81
C PRO A 64 16.96 5.17 4.11
N GLN A 65 16.68 5.77 2.96
CA GLN A 65 17.64 6.66 2.33
C GLN A 65 17.84 7.86 3.26
N GLN A 66 19.07 8.05 3.76
CA GLN A 66 19.48 9.37 4.22
C GLN A 66 19.27 10.30 3.03
N ASN A 67 18.48 11.36 3.21
CA ASN A 67 18.41 12.45 2.24
C ASN A 67 19.81 13.07 2.16
N VAL A 68 20.67 12.57 1.27
CA VAL A 68 21.92 13.25 0.87
C VAL A 68 21.50 14.38 -0.07
N ARG A 69 20.83 15.39 0.47
CA ARG A 69 20.41 16.58 -0.26
C ARG A 69 21.54 17.59 -0.27
N THR A 70 22.47 17.44 -1.20
CA THR A 70 23.24 18.55 -1.80
C THR A 70 23.92 18.07 -3.07
N VAL A 71 23.24 18.05 -4.21
CA VAL A 71 23.95 18.19 -5.50
C VAL A 71 23.14 19.13 -6.40
N ILE A 72 23.58 20.39 -6.41
CA ILE A 72 23.24 21.36 -7.45
C ILE A 72 23.64 20.71 -8.78
N GLY A 73 22.67 20.34 -9.63
CA GLY A 73 22.93 19.73 -10.95
C GLY A 73 22.11 18.48 -11.31
N SER A 74 21.23 17.97 -10.44
CA SER A 74 20.35 16.84 -10.77
C SER A 74 19.09 17.30 -11.54
N ASN A 75 18.66 16.50 -12.53
CA ASN A 75 17.53 16.81 -13.42
C ASN A 75 16.23 16.90 -12.61
N ALA A 76 15.42 17.94 -12.87
CA ALA A 76 14.12 18.13 -12.21
C ALA A 76 13.16 16.96 -12.43
N ILE A 77 13.31 16.21 -13.53
CA ILE A 77 12.52 15.01 -13.80
C ILE A 77 12.90 13.90 -12.81
N ASP A 78 14.19 13.69 -12.53
CA ASP A 78 14.65 12.68 -11.57
C ASP A 78 14.11 13.01 -10.16
N TRP A 79 13.99 14.29 -9.81
CA TRP A 79 13.39 14.71 -8.54
C TRP A 79 11.89 14.41 -8.43
N LEU A 80 11.19 14.37 -9.56
CA LEU A 80 9.76 14.09 -9.63
C LEU A 80 9.48 12.58 -9.75
N THR A 81 10.40 11.82 -10.33
CA THR A 81 10.28 10.36 -10.54
C THR A 81 10.98 9.54 -9.46
N GLU A 82 11.92 10.11 -8.71
CA GLU A 82 12.55 9.44 -7.58
C GLU A 82 11.52 9.22 -6.47
N HIS A 83 11.38 7.95 -6.07
CA HIS A 83 10.49 7.56 -4.99
C HIS A 83 11.00 8.21 -3.70
N THR A 84 10.43 9.35 -3.33
CA THR A 84 10.85 10.11 -2.16
C THR A 84 10.41 9.37 -0.89
N TYR A 85 11.20 8.40 -0.45
CA TYR A 85 11.06 7.80 0.86
C TYR A 85 11.73 8.74 1.86
N SER A 86 10.91 9.55 2.53
CA SER A 86 11.43 10.42 3.57
C SER A 86 11.96 9.60 4.73
N VAL A 87 13.15 9.98 5.20
CA VAL A 87 13.72 9.57 6.48
C VAL A 87 12.60 9.47 7.52
N THR A 88 12.60 8.40 8.32
CA THR A 88 11.62 8.28 9.40
C THR A 88 11.84 9.42 10.38
N VAL A 89 10.88 10.34 10.42
CA VAL A 89 10.87 11.47 11.33
C VAL A 89 10.07 11.08 12.56
N ASP A 90 10.62 11.36 13.73
CA ASP A 90 10.00 11.07 15.02
C ASP A 90 9.55 12.38 15.66
N SER A 91 8.24 12.65 15.62
CA SER A 91 7.66 13.88 16.15
C SER A 91 6.95 13.59 17.48
N ARG A 92 7.55 14.05 18.58
CA ARG A 92 6.96 13.92 19.93
C ARG A 92 5.59 14.60 20.03
N THR A 93 5.43 15.78 19.44
CA THR A 93 4.16 16.52 19.44
C THR A 93 3.07 15.76 18.68
N ALA A 94 3.40 15.16 17.52
CA ALA A 94 2.44 14.35 16.77
C ALA A 94 2.10 13.05 17.53
N ASN A 95 3.08 12.40 18.15
CA ASN A 95 2.88 11.21 18.97
C ASN A 95 1.89 11.49 20.12
N GLN A 96 2.11 12.57 20.89
CA GLN A 96 1.23 12.98 21.99
C GLN A 96 -0.20 13.30 21.50
N LEU A 97 -0.32 14.01 20.38
CA LEU A 97 -1.63 14.33 19.80
C LEU A 97 -2.37 13.07 19.33
N VAL A 98 -1.66 12.14 18.67
CA VAL A 98 -2.26 10.86 18.26
C VAL A 98 -2.70 10.07 19.49
N ALA A 99 -1.93 10.08 20.58
CA ALA A 99 -2.33 9.44 21.82
C ALA A 99 -3.60 10.07 22.42
N GLU A 100 -3.67 11.41 22.48
CA GLU A 100 -4.84 12.14 22.97
C GLU A 100 -6.10 11.87 22.12
N LYS A 101 -5.94 11.77 20.80
CA LYS A 101 -7.04 11.63 19.82
C LYS A 101 -7.19 10.22 19.26
N PHE A 102 -6.57 9.21 19.88
CA PHE A 102 -6.47 7.87 19.29
C PHE A 102 -7.83 7.28 18.94
N ASN A 103 -8.79 7.34 19.88
CA ASN A 103 -10.14 6.80 19.68
C ASN A 103 -10.88 7.46 18.52
N ASP A 104 -10.75 8.79 18.37
CA ASP A 104 -11.37 9.52 17.27
C ASP A 104 -10.73 9.14 15.92
N ILE A 105 -9.39 9.08 15.87
CA ILE A 105 -8.63 8.67 14.68
C ILE A 105 -9.04 7.27 14.28
N TYR A 106 -9.02 6.31 15.22
CA TYR A 106 -9.40 4.93 14.97
C TYR A 106 -10.85 4.84 14.47
N ARG A 107 -11.79 5.55 15.11
CA ARG A 107 -13.20 5.58 14.72
C ARG A 107 -13.39 6.04 13.27
N VAL A 108 -12.78 7.15 12.87
CA VAL A 108 -12.93 7.66 11.49
C VAL A 108 -12.24 6.75 10.46
N CYS A 109 -11.10 6.15 10.80
CA CYS A 109 -10.44 5.16 9.95
C CYS A 109 -11.30 3.90 9.79
N ASN A 110 -11.90 3.40 10.86
CA ASN A 110 -12.77 2.22 10.82
C ASN A 110 -14.05 2.49 10.00
N LEU A 111 -14.63 3.69 10.10
CA LEU A 111 -15.75 4.10 9.24
C LEU A 111 -15.35 4.15 7.76
N ALA A 112 -14.13 4.59 7.46
CA ALA A 112 -13.60 4.64 6.11
C ALA A 112 -13.32 3.25 5.50
N CYS A 113 -13.29 2.16 6.29
CA CYS A 113 -13.23 0.79 5.76
C CYS A 113 -14.38 0.45 4.80
N THR A 114 -15.51 1.16 4.92
CA THR A 114 -16.69 1.03 4.05
C THR A 114 -16.61 1.86 2.76
N SER A 115 -15.50 2.59 2.55
CA SER A 115 -15.31 3.41 1.36
C SER A 115 -15.20 2.53 0.11
N ARG A 116 -15.80 2.98 -1.00
CA ARG A 116 -15.71 2.28 -2.28
C ARG A 116 -14.47 2.67 -3.08
N TYR A 117 -13.80 3.74 -2.67
CA TYR A 117 -12.71 4.35 -3.42
C TYR A 117 -11.40 3.63 -3.08
N ILE A 118 -10.71 3.14 -4.11
CA ILE A 118 -9.47 2.38 -3.93
C ILE A 118 -8.40 3.19 -3.20
N CYS A 119 -8.34 4.51 -3.43
CA CYS A 119 -7.39 5.39 -2.78
C CYS A 119 -7.60 5.47 -1.26
N CYS A 120 -8.85 5.42 -0.77
CA CYS A 120 -9.15 5.32 0.66
C CYS A 120 -8.72 3.96 1.21
N GLN A 121 -9.07 2.88 0.51
CA GLN A 121 -8.75 1.50 0.91
C GLN A 121 -7.24 1.27 1.00
N THR A 122 -6.46 1.73 0.01
CA THR A 122 -5.00 1.60 0.03
C THR A 122 -4.35 2.49 1.08
N THR A 123 -4.89 3.70 1.35
CA THR A 123 -4.39 4.55 2.44
C THR A 123 -4.63 3.88 3.81
N LEU A 124 -5.76 3.20 4.00
CA LEU A 124 -6.03 2.45 5.23
C LEU A 124 -5.04 1.31 5.46
N LEU A 125 -4.56 0.65 4.40
CA LEU A 125 -3.53 -0.38 4.51
C LEU A 125 -2.19 0.14 5.06
N GLU A 126 -1.87 1.41 4.83
CA GLU A 126 -0.69 2.06 5.41
C GLU A 126 -0.92 2.47 6.87
N ILE A 127 -2.16 2.84 7.21
CA ILE A 127 -2.56 3.28 8.53
C ILE A 127 -2.64 2.12 9.53
N PHE A 128 -3.22 0.97 9.15
CA PHE A 128 -3.53 -0.12 10.09
C PHE A 128 -2.32 -0.64 10.89
N PRO A 129 -1.15 -0.91 10.29
CA PRO A 129 0.01 -1.37 11.06
C PRO A 129 0.45 -0.35 12.12
N ARG A 130 0.30 0.95 11.83
CA ARG A 130 0.65 2.03 12.75
C ARG A 130 -0.37 2.17 13.88
N LEU A 131 -1.65 1.93 13.62
CA LEU A 131 -2.68 1.90 14.67
C LEU A 131 -2.55 0.68 15.58
N SER A 132 -2.37 -0.51 15.01
CA SER A 132 -2.27 -1.78 15.76
C SER A 132 -1.14 -1.78 16.78
N SER A 133 0.02 -1.27 16.37
CA SER A 133 1.24 -1.24 17.17
C SER A 133 1.38 0.01 18.06
N PHE A 134 0.49 1.01 17.92
CA PHE A 134 0.64 2.31 18.59
C PHE A 134 0.75 2.20 20.11
N GLY A 135 -0.09 1.38 20.73
CA GLY A 135 -0.06 1.21 22.19
C GLY A 135 1.27 0.65 22.71
N LYS A 136 1.97 -0.15 21.91
CA LYS A 136 3.27 -0.73 22.28
C LYS A 136 4.43 0.26 22.18
N THR A 137 4.26 1.33 21.41
CA THR A 137 5.30 2.35 21.20
C THR A 137 5.24 3.49 22.20
N GLN A 138 4.23 3.50 23.09
CA GLN A 138 4.11 4.47 24.17
C GLN A 138 5.06 4.13 25.32
N THR A 139 6.05 5.00 25.56
CA THR A 139 7.04 4.89 26.62
C THR A 139 6.41 5.27 27.96
N GLY A 140 5.88 4.28 28.68
CA GLY A 140 5.29 4.46 30.01
C GLY A 140 3.98 3.71 30.29
N ALA A 141 3.45 2.94 29.33
CA ALA A 141 2.21 2.18 29.51
C ALA A 141 2.42 0.89 30.32
N SER A 142 2.81 1.04 31.59
CA SER A 142 2.47 0.05 32.61
C SER A 142 0.97 0.16 32.89
N ASN A 143 0.21 -0.88 32.49
CA ASN A 143 -1.10 -1.27 33.02
C ASN A 143 -2.40 -0.63 32.48
N GLU A 144 -2.38 0.32 31.55
CA GLU A 144 -3.62 0.77 30.86
C GLU A 144 -3.87 0.03 29.53
N ALA A 145 -3.96 -1.30 29.60
CA ALA A 145 -4.01 -2.21 28.45
C ALA A 145 -5.17 -1.98 27.45
N ASN A 146 -6.14 -1.09 27.74
CA ASN A 146 -7.33 -0.89 26.92
C ASN A 146 -7.42 0.46 26.18
N VAL A 147 -6.56 1.44 26.46
CA VAL A 147 -6.73 2.80 25.87
C VAL A 147 -6.49 2.81 24.36
N PHE A 148 -5.56 1.98 23.89
CA PHE A 148 -5.18 1.86 22.47
C PHE A 148 -5.69 0.58 21.83
N ASN A 149 -6.84 0.07 22.29
CA ASN A 149 -7.40 -1.15 21.74
C ASN A 149 -7.99 -0.92 20.34
N VAL A 150 -7.77 -1.86 19.44
CA VAL A 150 -8.28 -1.82 18.06
C VAL A 150 -8.90 -3.16 17.71
N ASP A 151 -9.92 -3.16 16.85
CA ASP A 151 -10.47 -4.39 16.29
C ASP A 151 -9.54 -4.89 15.17
N ILE A 152 -8.57 -5.72 15.57
CA ILE A 152 -7.61 -6.32 14.67
C ILE A 152 -8.29 -7.24 13.63
N ALA A 153 -9.44 -7.83 13.98
CA ALA A 153 -10.17 -8.71 13.07
C ALA A 153 -10.74 -7.93 11.89
N SER A 154 -11.33 -6.75 12.16
CA SER A 154 -11.83 -5.83 11.12
C SER A 154 -10.70 -5.41 10.16
N MET A 155 -9.57 -4.95 10.71
CA MET A 155 -8.41 -4.53 9.90
C MET A 155 -7.86 -5.68 9.03
N PHE A 156 -7.74 -6.88 9.62
CA PHE A 156 -7.27 -8.07 8.92
C PHE A 156 -8.21 -8.48 7.78
N ASN A 157 -9.52 -8.50 8.02
CA ASN A 157 -10.50 -8.83 6.99
C ASN A 157 -10.52 -7.79 5.86
N HIS A 158 -10.39 -6.50 6.19
CA HIS A 158 -10.28 -5.44 5.19
C HIS A 158 -9.05 -5.65 4.29
N ALA A 159 -7.88 -5.89 4.90
CA ALA A 159 -6.65 -6.14 4.16
C ALA A 159 -6.74 -7.41 3.30
N LEU A 160 -7.30 -8.49 3.84
CA LEU A 160 -7.50 -9.75 3.11
C LEU A 160 -8.39 -9.55 1.88
N ASN A 161 -9.51 -8.83 2.02
CA ASN A 161 -10.41 -8.54 0.90
C ASN A 161 -9.74 -7.70 -0.20
N LEU A 162 -8.77 -6.85 0.16
CA LEU A 162 -8.08 -6.01 -0.82
C LEU A 162 -6.96 -6.74 -1.57
N THR A 163 -6.45 -7.87 -1.07
CA THR A 163 -5.37 -8.64 -1.73
C THR A 163 -5.68 -9.06 -3.18
N ALA A 164 -6.96 -9.22 -3.53
CA ALA A 164 -7.38 -9.58 -4.88
C ALA A 164 -7.18 -8.43 -5.90
N LYS A 165 -7.20 -7.18 -5.45
CA LYS A 165 -7.09 -5.98 -6.30
C LYS A 165 -5.77 -5.23 -6.10
N HIS A 166 -5.16 -5.39 -4.93
CA HIS A 166 -3.97 -4.65 -4.51
C HIS A 166 -3.03 -5.61 -3.76
N SER A 167 -2.13 -6.27 -4.51
CA SER A 167 -1.16 -7.23 -3.96
C SER A 167 -0.32 -6.70 -2.79
N PRO A 168 0.06 -5.40 -2.71
CA PRO A 168 0.77 -4.89 -1.53
C PRO A 168 -0.02 -4.99 -0.21
N ALA A 169 -1.32 -5.32 -0.22
CA ALA A 169 -2.08 -5.64 0.98
C ALA A 169 -1.53 -6.83 1.78
N PHE A 170 -0.78 -7.74 1.14
CA PHE A 170 -0.10 -8.83 1.85
C PHE A 170 0.95 -8.33 2.84
N PHE A 171 1.63 -7.21 2.56
CA PHE A 171 2.56 -6.61 3.52
C PHE A 171 1.84 -6.15 4.79
N THR A 172 0.68 -5.51 4.63
CA THR A 172 -0.16 -5.12 5.77
C THR A 172 -0.62 -6.33 6.57
N LEU A 173 -1.09 -7.40 5.91
CA LEU A 173 -1.44 -8.65 6.60
C LEU A 173 -0.28 -9.21 7.42
N GLY A 174 0.92 -9.28 6.83
CA GLY A 174 2.12 -9.75 7.52
C GLY A 174 2.46 -8.91 8.74
N LEU A 175 2.44 -7.58 8.61
CA LEU A 175 2.70 -6.66 9.72
C LEU A 175 1.67 -6.78 10.85
N LEU A 176 0.39 -6.95 10.53
CA LEU A 176 -0.65 -7.16 11.54
C LEU A 176 -0.45 -8.48 12.29
N VAL A 177 -0.11 -9.57 11.58
CA VAL A 177 0.17 -10.89 12.19
C VAL A 177 1.40 -10.83 13.10
N LEU A 178 2.45 -10.14 12.68
CA LEU A 178 3.64 -9.93 13.51
C LEU A 178 3.33 -9.13 14.77
N ASP A 179 2.41 -8.16 14.68
CA ASP A 179 2.01 -7.36 15.82
C ASP A 179 1.08 -8.13 16.78
N ARG A 180 0.09 -8.88 16.27
CA ARG A 180 -0.91 -9.58 17.09
C ARG A 180 -0.97 -11.08 16.75
N PRO A 181 0.11 -11.84 17.00
CA PRO A 181 0.19 -13.24 16.56
C PRO A 181 -0.84 -14.13 17.26
N THR A 182 -1.04 -13.97 18.56
CA THR A 182 -2.00 -14.76 19.35
C THR A 182 -3.43 -14.65 18.82
N GLU A 183 -3.82 -13.48 18.32
CA GLU A 183 -5.17 -13.19 17.81
C GLU A 183 -5.36 -13.57 16.33
N LEU A 184 -4.28 -13.54 15.53
CA LEU A 184 -4.34 -13.68 14.07
C LEU A 184 -3.79 -15.00 13.52
N LEU A 185 -2.96 -15.75 14.27
CA LEU A 185 -2.50 -17.08 13.85
C LEU A 185 -3.65 -18.02 13.42
N PRO A 186 -4.80 -18.09 14.13
CA PRO A 186 -5.94 -18.92 13.69
C PRO A 186 -6.53 -18.52 12.33
N LYS A 187 -6.27 -17.29 11.85
CA LYS A 187 -6.79 -16.76 10.58
C LYS A 187 -5.83 -16.94 9.41
N LEU A 188 -4.57 -17.29 9.66
CA LEU A 188 -3.55 -17.49 8.62
C LEU A 188 -3.94 -18.51 7.54
N PRO A 189 -4.64 -19.63 7.82
CA PRO A 189 -5.07 -20.55 6.78
C PRO A 189 -5.87 -19.87 5.66
N ARG A 190 -6.65 -18.83 5.97
CA ARG A 190 -7.39 -18.04 4.97
C ARG A 190 -6.46 -17.27 4.04
N VAL A 191 -5.36 -16.73 4.57
CA VAL A 191 -4.35 -16.01 3.77
C VAL A 191 -3.65 -16.98 2.84
N PHE A 192 -3.23 -18.16 3.35
CA PHE A 192 -2.60 -19.19 2.52
C PHE A 192 -3.52 -19.69 1.41
N ALA A 193 -4.81 -19.89 1.69
CA ALA A 193 -5.78 -20.25 0.67
C ALA A 193 -5.88 -19.20 -0.46
N VAL A 194 -5.91 -17.91 -0.11
CA VAL A 194 -5.92 -16.82 -1.10
C VAL A 194 -4.61 -16.79 -1.90
N ILE A 195 -3.46 -16.93 -1.25
CA ILE A 195 -2.16 -16.97 -1.92
C ILE A 195 -2.10 -18.15 -2.89
N GLN A 196 -2.51 -19.35 -2.44
CA GLN A 196 -2.54 -20.54 -3.28
C GLN A 196 -3.45 -20.35 -4.51
N MET A 197 -4.64 -19.78 -4.32
CA MET A 197 -5.57 -19.47 -5.41
C MET A 197 -4.97 -18.46 -6.41
N GLN A 198 -4.30 -17.42 -5.91
CA GLN A 198 -3.64 -16.42 -6.76
C GLN A 198 -2.45 -17.01 -7.52
N LEU A 199 -1.64 -17.86 -6.87
CA LEU A 199 -0.54 -18.57 -7.51
C LEU A 199 -1.04 -19.52 -8.59
N GLN A 200 -2.08 -20.31 -8.32
CA GLN A 200 -2.73 -21.17 -9.31
C GLN A 200 -3.22 -20.35 -10.51
N THR A 201 -3.94 -19.25 -10.27
CA THR A 201 -4.42 -18.34 -11.33
C THR A 201 -3.26 -17.80 -12.18
N ALA A 202 -2.15 -17.41 -11.55
CA ALA A 202 -0.97 -16.93 -12.26
C ALA A 202 -0.31 -18.03 -13.10
N THR A 203 -0.19 -19.26 -12.58
CA THR A 203 0.33 -20.41 -13.34
C THR A 203 -0.52 -20.73 -14.56
N TYR A 204 -1.85 -20.72 -14.44
CA TYR A 204 -2.74 -20.94 -15.58
C TYR A 204 -2.58 -19.84 -16.64
N LYS A 205 -2.46 -18.56 -16.24
CA LYS A 205 -2.21 -17.47 -17.18
C LYS A 205 -0.88 -17.61 -17.91
N LEU A 206 0.18 -18.03 -17.22
CA LEU A 206 1.47 -18.31 -17.84
C LEU A 206 1.39 -19.47 -18.84
N VAL A 207 0.71 -20.57 -18.47
CA VAL A 207 0.48 -21.71 -19.37
C VAL A 207 -0.35 -21.29 -20.58
N LEU A 208 -1.42 -20.52 -20.39
CA LEU A 208 -2.21 -19.94 -21.49
C LEU A 208 -1.37 -19.02 -22.37
N PHE A 209 -0.53 -18.15 -21.79
CA PHE A 209 0.35 -17.27 -22.54
C PHE A 209 1.37 -18.06 -23.38
N ILE A 210 1.95 -19.13 -22.82
CA ILE A 210 2.86 -20.02 -23.54
C ILE A 210 2.11 -20.72 -24.68
N ILE A 211 0.93 -21.29 -24.42
CA ILE A 211 0.10 -21.93 -25.45
C ILE A 211 -0.27 -20.93 -26.55
N TYR A 212 -0.76 -19.75 -26.20
CA TYR A 212 -1.12 -18.72 -27.20
C TYR A 212 0.09 -18.23 -27.99
N SER A 213 1.25 -18.07 -27.34
CA SER A 213 2.50 -17.73 -28.02
C SER A 213 2.88 -18.84 -29.01
N ASP A 214 2.90 -20.10 -28.57
CA ASP A 214 3.23 -21.25 -29.42
C ASP A 214 2.23 -21.41 -30.58
N TYR A 215 0.93 -21.19 -30.35
CA TYR A 215 -0.08 -21.18 -31.41
C TYR A 215 0.10 -20.02 -32.39
N LEU A 216 0.48 -18.83 -31.92
CA LEU A 216 0.73 -17.67 -32.78
C LEU A 216 1.99 -17.88 -33.64
N TYR A 217 3.06 -18.40 -33.06
CA TYR A 217 4.26 -18.82 -33.79
C TYR A 217 3.97 -19.96 -34.78
N PHE A 218 3.09 -20.90 -34.42
CA PHE A 218 2.69 -22.00 -35.31
C PHE A 218 1.81 -21.54 -36.49
N ILE A 219 0.94 -20.54 -36.28
CA ILE A 219 0.16 -19.91 -37.36
C ILE A 219 1.07 -19.09 -38.28
N ASP A 220 2.04 -18.35 -37.73
CA ASP A 220 3.00 -17.56 -38.52
C ASP A 220 3.92 -18.46 -39.37
N MET A 221 4.38 -19.58 -38.81
CA MET A 221 5.11 -20.63 -39.57
C MET A 221 4.26 -21.25 -40.69
N ARG A 222 2.95 -21.47 -40.48
CA ARG A 222 2.05 -21.96 -41.55
C ARG A 222 1.82 -20.93 -42.64
N SER A 223 1.68 -19.65 -42.29
CA SER A 223 1.61 -18.52 -43.22
C SER A 223 2.86 -18.44 -44.12
N LEU A 224 4.05 -18.61 -43.53
CA LEU A 224 5.31 -18.63 -44.28
C LEU A 224 5.45 -19.90 -45.17
N SER A 225 5.02 -21.07 -44.69
CA SER A 225 5.06 -22.31 -45.49
C SER A 225 4.09 -22.34 -46.67
N SER A 226 3.03 -21.53 -46.64
CA SER A 226 2.07 -21.39 -47.74
C SER A 226 2.49 -20.33 -48.77
N PHE A 227 3.54 -19.53 -48.48
CA PHE A 227 4.11 -18.57 -49.44
C PHE A 227 5.24 -19.15 -50.30
N THR A 228 5.82 -20.29 -49.93
CA THR A 228 6.95 -20.93 -50.64
C THR A 228 6.56 -22.12 -51.52
N PHE A 229 5.29 -22.23 -51.96
CA PHE A 229 4.85 -23.31 -52.87
C PHE A 229 4.20 -22.84 -54.18
N ASN A 230 4.46 -21.60 -54.63
CA ASN A 230 3.94 -21.09 -55.92
C ASN A 230 4.95 -20.33 -56.80
N ASN A 231 6.27 -20.46 -56.58
CA ASN A 231 7.28 -19.81 -57.44
C ASN A 231 8.43 -20.74 -57.86
N ALA A 232 8.13 -21.96 -58.31
CA ALA A 232 9.11 -22.84 -58.96
C ALA A 232 8.47 -23.68 -60.09
N LYS A 233 8.00 -23.00 -61.13
CA LYS A 233 7.71 -23.48 -62.50
C LYS A 233 7.42 -22.19 -63.30
N ILE A 234 8.23 -21.65 -64.19
CA ILE A 234 9.05 -22.23 -65.25
C ILE A 234 10.13 -21.18 -65.58
N LYS A 235 11.42 -21.55 -65.57
CA LYS A 235 12.48 -20.80 -66.25
C LYS A 235 12.85 -21.62 -67.49
N HIS A 236 12.79 -20.95 -68.64
CA HIS A 236 13.10 -21.39 -70.00
C HIS A 236 14.15 -22.51 -70.11
N ILE A 237 13.83 -23.52 -70.91
CA ILE A 237 14.80 -24.24 -71.74
C ILE A 237 14.64 -23.65 -73.15
N ALA A 238 15.68 -22.98 -73.63
CA ALA A 238 15.92 -22.79 -75.04
C ALA A 238 16.96 -23.84 -75.43
N GLU A 239 16.52 -24.84 -76.18
CA GLU A 239 17.14 -25.25 -77.44
C GLU A 239 16.02 -25.36 -78.47
#